data_AF-A0A930W4F6-F1
#
_entry.id   AF-A0A930W4F6-F1
#
_cell.length_a   1.000
_cell.length_b   1.000
_cell.length_c   1.000
_cell.angle_alpha   90.00
_cell.angle_beta   90.00
_cell.angle_gamma   90.00
#
_symmetry.space_group_name_H-M   'P 1'
#
loop_
_entity.id
_entity.type
_entity.pdbx_description
1 polymer ?
#
loop_
_entity_poly.entity_id
_entity_poly.type
_entity_poly.pdbx_seq_one_letter_code
_entity_poly.pdbx_strand_id
1 'polypeptide(L)' 'MGTSALPERNLTDDELKLAANTLRRDVIDMLEKSKSGHPGGSLSAADIVATLFFSGVMKYNHNNPEDH' A
#
# COMPACT_ATOMS: atom_id res chain seq x y z
N MET A 1 -13.30 20.43 -19.45
CA MET A 1 -13.79 20.68 -18.08
C MET A 1 -13.94 19.32 -17.40
N GLY A 2 -13.23 19.09 -16.28
CA GLY A 2 -13.36 17.89 -15.45
C GLY A 2 -12.21 16.87 -15.57
N THR A 3 -10.97 17.25 -15.27
CA THR A 3 -10.00 16.26 -14.77
C THR A 3 -10.44 15.90 -13.35
N SER A 4 -11.27 14.88 -13.22
CA SER A 4 -11.54 14.29 -11.91
C SER A 4 -10.26 13.59 -11.46
N ALA A 5 -9.34 14.35 -10.89
CA ALA A 5 -8.31 13.79 -10.02
C ALA A 5 -9.07 12.89 -9.02
N LEU A 6 -8.72 11.61 -9.01
CA LEU A 6 -9.28 10.69 -8.04
C LEU A 6 -9.06 11.29 -6.65
N PRO A 7 -10.02 11.20 -5.72
CA PRO A 7 -9.86 11.78 -4.40
C PRO A 7 -8.54 11.27 -3.82
N GLU A 8 -7.64 12.18 -3.45
CA GLU A 8 -6.41 11.83 -2.75
C GLU A 8 -6.82 11.00 -1.53
N ARG A 9 -6.47 9.72 -1.52
CA ARG A 9 -6.66 8.89 -0.33
C ARG A 9 -5.62 9.36 0.67
N ASN A 10 -6.04 10.26 1.55
CA ASN A 10 -5.29 10.71 2.70
C ASN A 10 -5.90 10.05 3.95
N LEU A 11 -5.43 8.83 4.23
CA LEU A 11 -5.88 8.06 5.36
C LEU A 11 -5.34 8.64 6.67
N THR A 12 -6.14 8.53 7.73
CA THR A 12 -5.71 8.84 9.09
C THR A 12 -4.67 7.84 9.59
N ASP A 13 -3.92 8.19 10.65
CA ASP A 13 -2.91 7.32 11.24
C ASP A 13 -3.44 5.93 11.62
N ASP A 14 -4.69 5.84 12.09
CA ASP A 14 -5.30 4.55 12.46
C ASP A 14 -5.70 3.73 11.23
N GLU A 15 -6.17 4.38 10.17
CA GLU A 15 -6.42 3.73 8.87
C GLU A 15 -5.11 3.28 8.21
N LEU A 16 -4.01 4.02 8.36
CA LEU A 16 -2.69 3.62 7.89
C LEU A 16 -2.17 2.37 8.63
N LYS A 17 -2.33 2.31 9.96
CA LYS A 17 -2.01 1.09 10.74
C LYS A 17 -2.84 -0.11 10.26
N LEU A 18 -4.13 0.10 9.98
CA LEU A 18 -5.01 -0.94 9.47
C LEU A 18 -4.58 -1.41 8.07
N ALA A 19 -4.22 -0.48 7.18
CA ALA A 19 -3.69 -0.80 5.86
C ALA A 19 -2.39 -1.60 5.96
N ALA A 20 -1.44 -1.19 6.80
CA ALA A 20 -0.19 -1.91 7.02
C ALA A 20 -0.43 -3.34 7.55
N ASN A 21 -1.36 -3.51 8.50
CA ASN A 21 -1.74 -4.84 9.00
C ASN A 21 -2.43 -5.70 7.93
N THR A 22 -3.21 -5.09 7.05
CA THR A 22 -3.82 -5.78 5.90
C THR A 22 -2.74 -6.27 4.94
N LEU A 23 -1.79 -5.42 4.56
CA LEU A 23 -0.64 -5.80 3.73
C LEU A 23 0.16 -6.97 4.34
N ARG A 24 0.39 -6.95 5.66
CA ARG A 24 1.07 -8.04 6.38
C ARG A 24 0.30 -9.36 6.29
N ARG A 25 -1.04 -9.33 6.48
CA ARG A 25 -1.89 -10.52 6.33
C ARG A 25 -1.86 -11.05 4.91
N ASP A 26 -1.97 -10.18 3.91
CA ASP A 26 -1.94 -10.59 2.51
C ASP A 26 -0.62 -11.28 2.15
N VAL A 27 0.51 -10.77 2.64
CA VAL A 27 1.82 -11.40 2.50
C VAL A 27 1.85 -12.80 3.13
N ILE A 28 1.38 -12.94 4.37
CA ILE A 28 1.35 -14.23 5.07
C ILE A 28 0.46 -15.22 4.31
N ASP A 29 -0.72 -14.80 3.87
CA ASP A 29 -1.66 -15.63 3.12
C ASP A 29 -1.08 -16.05 1.77
N MET A 30 -0.36 -15.16 1.07
CA MET A 30 0.32 -15.49 -0.18
C MET A 30 1.45 -16.50 0.03
N LEU A 31 2.26 -16.34 1.09
CA LEU A 31 3.35 -17.25 1.44
C LEU A 31 2.85 -18.62 1.89
N GLU A 32 1.74 -18.65 2.63
CA GLU A 32 1.07 -19.90 3.03
C GLU A 32 0.65 -20.69 1.79
N LYS A 33 0.04 -20.02 0.80
CA LYS A 33 -0.42 -20.63 -0.44
C LYS A 33 0.72 -21.08 -1.34
N SER A 34 1.78 -20.27 -1.45
CA SER A 34 2.94 -20.59 -2.29
C SER A 34 3.86 -21.64 -1.68
N LYS A 35 3.78 -21.87 -0.35
CA LYS A 35 4.69 -22.72 0.44
C LYS A 35 6.17 -22.32 0.31
N SER A 36 6.45 -21.06 -0.06
CA SER A 36 7.81 -20.56 -0.33
C SER A 36 7.89 -19.04 -0.28
N GLY A 37 9.03 -18.52 0.19
CA GLY A 37 9.36 -17.09 0.17
C GLY A 37 9.96 -16.59 1.49
N HIS A 38 10.26 -15.29 1.56
CA HIS A 38 10.87 -14.65 2.73
C HIS A 38 9.93 -13.56 3.29
N PRO A 39 9.27 -13.76 4.45
CA PRO A 39 8.32 -12.80 5.00
C PRO A 39 8.99 -11.56 5.60
N GLY A 40 10.23 -11.67 6.07
CA GLY A 40 10.85 -10.64 6.92
C GLY A 40 10.89 -9.24 6.29
N GLY A 41 11.27 -9.15 5.02
CA GLY A 41 11.40 -7.85 4.34
C GLY A 41 10.07 -7.16 4.05
N SER A 42 9.06 -7.91 3.61
CA SER A 42 7.74 -7.35 3.31
C SER A 42 6.97 -6.99 4.58
N LEU A 43 7.10 -7.78 5.66
CA LEU A 43 6.45 -7.47 6.94
C LEU A 43 7.05 -6.23 7.61
N SER A 44 8.36 -6.00 7.50
CA SER A 44 9.01 -4.79 8.04
C SER A 44 8.73 -3.55 7.22
N ALA A 45 8.60 -3.68 5.90
CA ALA A 45 8.34 -2.55 5.00
C ALA A 45 6.87 -2.08 4.98
N ALA A 46 5.93 -2.85 5.53
CA ALA A 46 4.49 -2.59 5.39
C ALA A 46 4.04 -1.18 5.86
N ASP A 47 4.60 -0.65 6.95
CA ASP A 47 4.23 0.70 7.43
C ASP A 47 4.74 1.80 6.49
N ILE A 48 5.94 1.61 5.92
CA ILE A 48 6.52 2.54 4.94
C ILE A 48 5.65 2.56 3.67
N VAL A 49 5.30 1.38 3.16
CA VAL A 49 4.46 1.25 1.95
C VAL A 49 3.07 1.84 2.19
N ALA A 50 2.44 1.52 3.32
CA ALA A 50 1.13 2.06 3.66
C ALA A 50 1.16 3.59 3.75
N THR A 51 2.17 4.15 4.42
CA THR A 51 2.35 5.61 4.50
C THR A 51 2.53 6.21 3.12
N LEU A 52 3.47 5.71 2.33
CA LEU A 52 3.78 6.28 1.02
C LEU A 52 2.54 6.32 0.11
N PHE A 53 1.83 5.20 -0.02
CA PHE A 53 0.75 5.07 -0.99
C PHE A 53 -0.62 5.56 -0.49
N PHE A 54 -0.84 5.67 0.83
CA PHE A 54 -2.17 5.97 1.39
C PHE A 54 -2.27 7.19 2.29
N SER A 55 -1.17 7.92 2.55
CA SER A 55 -1.22 9.21 3.27
C SER A 55 -1.22 10.43 2.35
N GLY A 56 -1.24 10.23 1.03
CA GLY A 56 -1.12 11.31 0.04
C GLY A 56 0.31 11.87 -0.14
N VAL A 57 1.32 11.35 0.58
CA VAL A 57 2.72 11.80 0.40
C VAL A 57 3.31 11.40 -0.96
N MET A 58 2.95 10.22 -1.49
CA MET A 58 3.36 9.80 -2.83
C MET A 58 2.27 10.19 -3.85
N LYS A 59 2.65 11.04 -4.80
CA LYS A 59 1.81 11.39 -5.94
C LYS A 59 2.00 10.34 -7.03
N TYR A 60 1.25 9.25 -6.94
CA TYR A 60 1.29 8.16 -7.90
C TYR A 60 -0.09 7.92 -8.51
N ASN A 61 -0.16 7.91 -9.84
CA ASN A 61 -1.39 7.59 -10.57
C ASN A 61 -1.42 6.11 -10.92
N HIS A 62 -2.15 5.32 -10.15
CA HIS A 62 -2.28 3.88 -10.40
C HIS A 62 -2.92 3.50 -11.75
N ASN A 63 -3.58 4.43 -12.45
CA ASN A 63 -4.17 4.21 -13.77
C ASN A 63 -3.23 4.61 -14.90
N ASN A 64 -2.12 5.28 -14.59
CA ASN A 64 -1.08 5.64 -15.55
C ASN A 64 0.30 5.37 -14.94
N PRO A 65 0.82 4.14 -15.05
CA PRO A 65 2.10 3.75 -14.46
C PRO A 65 3.32 4.53 -15.00
N GLU A 66 3.20 5.14 -16.18
CA GLU A 66 4.24 5.94 -16.83
C GLU A 66 4.23 7.42 -16.38
N ASP A 67 3.30 7.79 -15.49
CA ASP A 67 3.21 9.12 -14.89
C ASP A 67 4.34 9.27 -13.86
N HIS A 68 5.45 9.89 -14.29
CA HIS A 68 6.66 10.13 -13.49
C HIS A 68 6.87 11.63 -13.21
#